data_AF-A0A1Y1WZJ2-F1
#
_entry.id   AF-A0A1Y1WZJ2-F1
#
_cell.length_a   1.000
_cell.length_b   1.000
_cell.length_c   1.000
_cell.angle_alpha   90.00
_cell.angle_beta   90.00
_cell.angle_gamma   90.00
#
_symmetry.space_group_name_H-M   'P 1'
#
loop_
_entity.id
_entity.type
_entity.pdbx_description
1 polymer ?
#
loop_
_entity_poly.entity_id
_entity_poly.type
_entity_poly.pdbx_seq_one_letter_code
_entity_poly.pdbx_strand_id
1 'polypeptide(L)'
;MKFNKFILISALSLSLASAKNSTTYFEGVKRKELFEKIELNMPTIRIKFSNEAYDRFQLTYQCLHDLHPLKDLENEDCYKAPWVNHGTLLFSLNTKGHIKLSKLNEKQRELLTDPNISYENFKSIINTACDIKLKDIFALTSNYVSIPSFEEKKASLEFTLNGVTTEKKSVKFSIGGKYTKIFEKQQYNIKINNDDLFGVKQLRLRSETVDPSFIRSKLGYDLCNIFGLPSIQASYTNLYINDDDMGLYLLRDAYKSHFIQTTFGVANVTNLYKCDSDFGKNNSFNCATEDEEIVDDEFKNFIKRIEEVEKTRDANELSKFFDTELYMKWQAYKYLVGSWDHITYQHNQYLYKHPNGKWMNFLYDFDSDFGAYKKPNPNNTFDQEMLYYESATPFYKILNINDKNEKFIGYIKDMVIKGFNPVKLIPRITEVMDFIYPHVLHDRTPEEETEKRPGHFKRPEYKIENGFKMEDFFKNSELYNYVLIKYADKENFSTDNIYGVKRWIIERFRFVCKNYNIDCSFGKDYLEGGSFKLTKLKRTTVTMEEHQNGCRGTQYACCKDPNTYISTTDKTGDWGIEGNYWCLIDKDVANDCWALKYNYKCCIETTDVIETDEHGDWGVENGDWCGIVKK
;
A
#
# COMPACT_ATOMS: atom_id res chain seq x y z
N MET A 1 -14.15 -28.88 -17.42
CA MET A 1 -14.76 -29.77 -16.41
C MET A 1 -16.15 -29.23 -16.08
N LYS A 2 -17.23 -30.00 -16.34
CA LYS A 2 -18.62 -29.56 -16.12
C LYS A 2 -18.90 -29.48 -14.61
N PHE A 3 -18.95 -28.27 -14.04
CA PHE A 3 -19.36 -28.07 -12.64
C PHE A 3 -20.89 -28.07 -12.51
N ASN A 4 -21.37 -28.87 -11.56
CA ASN A 4 -22.77 -29.24 -11.36
C ASN A 4 -23.65 -28.07 -10.87
N LYS A 5 -24.83 -27.95 -11.46
CA LYS A 5 -25.90 -26.96 -11.22
C LYS A 5 -26.68 -27.13 -9.88
N PHE A 6 -26.06 -27.66 -8.82
CA PHE A 6 -26.74 -28.01 -7.57
C PHE A 6 -26.18 -27.29 -6.33
N ILE A 7 -26.00 -25.96 -6.38
CA ILE A 7 -25.87 -25.12 -5.17
C ILE A 7 -26.54 -23.77 -5.44
N LEU A 8 -27.88 -23.71 -5.38
CA LEU A 8 -28.60 -22.43 -5.50
C LEU A 8 -29.81 -22.32 -4.55
N ILE A 9 -29.98 -23.25 -3.62
CA ILE A 9 -31.12 -23.27 -2.69
C ILE A 9 -30.71 -23.07 -1.21
N SER A 10 -29.41 -23.02 -0.87
CA SER A 10 -28.96 -22.81 0.52
C SER A 10 -28.65 -21.34 0.89
N ALA A 11 -28.54 -20.42 -0.07
CA ALA A 11 -28.10 -19.05 0.19
C ALA A 11 -29.09 -18.22 1.02
N LEU A 12 -30.41 -18.45 0.87
CA LEU A 12 -31.43 -17.70 1.62
C LEU A 12 -31.61 -18.18 3.07
N SER A 13 -31.33 -19.44 3.38
CA SER A 13 -31.43 -19.97 4.75
C SER A 13 -30.19 -19.67 5.60
N LEU A 14 -29.02 -19.50 4.97
CA LEU A 14 -27.78 -19.09 5.64
C LEU A 14 -27.76 -17.59 5.98
N SER A 15 -28.39 -16.73 5.16
CA SER A 15 -28.42 -15.27 5.42
C SER A 15 -29.22 -14.88 6.67
N LEU A 16 -30.29 -15.62 7.00
CA LEU A 16 -31.10 -15.37 8.20
C LEU A 16 -30.43 -15.87 9.49
N ALA A 17 -29.58 -16.90 9.41
CA ALA A 17 -28.82 -17.41 10.55
C ALA A 17 -27.57 -16.56 10.82
N SER A 18 -26.88 -16.07 9.78
CA SER A 18 -25.72 -15.16 9.94
C SER A 18 -26.15 -13.77 10.44
N ALA A 19 -27.30 -13.25 9.97
CA ALA A 19 -27.83 -11.97 10.44
C ALA A 19 -28.15 -11.96 11.95
N LYS A 20 -28.45 -13.12 12.56
CA LYS A 20 -28.72 -13.24 14.00
C LYS A 20 -27.44 -13.32 14.87
N ASN A 21 -26.33 -13.77 14.30
CA ASN A 21 -25.04 -13.84 14.99
C ASN A 21 -24.19 -12.57 14.83
N SER A 22 -24.32 -11.84 13.72
CA SER A 22 -23.57 -10.59 13.52
C SER A 22 -23.98 -9.48 14.50
N THR A 23 -25.25 -9.47 14.94
CA THR A 23 -25.77 -8.47 15.88
C THR A 23 -25.18 -8.56 17.28
N THR A 24 -24.62 -9.72 17.68
CA THR A 24 -24.05 -9.90 19.03
C THR A 24 -22.55 -9.61 19.09
N TYR A 25 -21.82 -9.73 17.96
CA TYR A 25 -20.37 -9.50 17.97
C TYR A 25 -19.98 -8.07 18.35
N PHE A 26 -20.80 -7.09 17.94
CA PHE A 26 -20.65 -5.68 18.30
C PHE A 26 -21.62 -5.22 19.39
N GLU A 27 -22.16 -6.13 20.19
CA GLU A 27 -23.08 -5.77 21.27
C GLU A 27 -22.44 -4.75 22.23
N GLY A 28 -23.11 -3.62 22.44
CA GLY A 28 -22.62 -2.51 23.27
C GLY A 28 -21.54 -1.63 22.61
N VAL A 29 -21.19 -1.87 21.34
CA VAL A 29 -20.25 -1.04 20.58
C VAL A 29 -21.01 -0.04 19.73
N LYS A 30 -20.76 1.27 19.93
CA LYS A 30 -21.33 2.32 19.08
C LYS A 30 -20.69 2.26 17.69
N ARG A 31 -21.51 2.18 16.64
CA ARG A 31 -21.03 2.19 15.26
C ARG A 31 -21.66 3.31 14.44
N LYS A 32 -21.01 3.65 13.33
CA LYS A 32 -21.57 4.63 12.37
C LYS A 32 -22.60 3.91 11.51
N GLU A 33 -23.65 4.63 11.16
CA GLU A 33 -24.80 4.09 10.42
C GLU A 33 -24.36 3.35 9.13
N LEU A 34 -23.42 3.91 8.34
CA LEU A 34 -22.89 3.22 7.16
C LEU A 34 -22.42 1.79 7.49
N PHE A 35 -21.55 1.66 8.49
CA PHE A 35 -20.90 0.39 8.85
C PHE A 35 -21.84 -0.59 9.55
N GLU A 36 -22.90 -0.10 10.20
CA GLU A 36 -23.98 -0.94 10.68
C GLU A 36 -24.77 -1.54 9.51
N LYS A 37 -25.11 -0.72 8.50
CA LYS A 37 -25.87 -1.18 7.33
C LYS A 37 -25.12 -2.20 6.48
N ILE A 38 -23.80 -2.05 6.36
CA ILE A 38 -22.96 -2.91 5.51
C ILE A 38 -22.22 -4.00 6.29
N GLU A 39 -22.56 -4.22 7.56
CA GLU A 39 -22.03 -5.36 8.31
C GLU A 39 -22.63 -6.66 7.76
N LEU A 40 -21.80 -7.48 7.13
CA LEU A 40 -22.18 -8.71 6.41
C LEU A 40 -23.28 -8.52 5.34
N ASN A 41 -23.41 -7.30 4.83
CA ASN A 41 -24.26 -6.98 3.69
C ASN A 41 -23.39 -6.28 2.65
N MET A 42 -23.13 -6.91 1.51
CA MET A 42 -22.16 -6.42 0.53
C MET A 42 -22.78 -5.30 -0.33
N PRO A 43 -22.33 -4.05 -0.20
CA PRO A 43 -22.72 -2.99 -1.12
C PRO A 43 -21.92 -3.07 -2.43
N THR A 44 -22.45 -2.36 -3.43
CA THR A 44 -21.71 -2.01 -4.64
C THR A 44 -21.54 -0.50 -4.69
N ILE A 45 -20.30 -0.04 -4.84
CA ILE A 45 -19.97 1.35 -5.14
C ILE A 45 -19.62 1.45 -6.62
N ARG A 46 -20.30 2.34 -7.34
CA ARG A 46 -19.94 2.71 -8.71
C ARG A 46 -19.52 4.17 -8.75
N ILE A 47 -18.30 4.42 -9.21
CA ILE A 47 -17.80 5.77 -9.46
C ILE A 47 -18.00 6.08 -10.94
N LYS A 48 -18.65 7.20 -11.25
CA LYS A 48 -18.88 7.64 -12.63
C LYS A 48 -17.96 8.80 -12.98
N PHE A 49 -17.12 8.58 -13.97
CA PHE A 49 -16.26 9.58 -14.61
C PHE A 49 -16.92 10.07 -15.91
N SER A 50 -16.48 11.22 -16.42
CA SER A 50 -16.70 11.53 -17.84
C SER A 50 -15.82 10.61 -18.70
N ASN A 51 -16.13 10.49 -20.00
CA ASN A 51 -15.32 9.69 -20.91
C ASN A 51 -13.87 10.19 -20.95
N GLU A 52 -13.66 11.51 -20.98
CA GLU A 52 -12.31 12.09 -21.01
C GLU A 52 -11.52 11.81 -19.71
N ALA A 53 -12.20 11.81 -18.56
CA ALA A 53 -11.57 11.47 -17.29
C ALA A 53 -11.25 9.96 -17.21
N TYR A 54 -12.11 9.12 -17.78
CA TYR A 54 -11.90 7.68 -17.85
C TYR A 54 -10.75 7.29 -18.79
N ASP A 55 -10.67 7.90 -19.97
CA ASP A 55 -9.58 7.70 -20.92
C ASP A 55 -8.24 8.13 -20.30
N ARG A 56 -8.23 9.29 -19.61
CA ARG A 56 -7.05 9.76 -18.86
C ARG A 56 -6.65 8.79 -17.74
N PHE A 57 -7.62 8.19 -17.05
CA PHE A 57 -7.36 7.18 -16.02
C PHE A 57 -6.65 5.97 -16.62
N GLN A 58 -7.19 5.38 -17.69
CA GLN A 58 -6.59 4.22 -18.36
C GLN A 58 -5.20 4.54 -18.92
N LEU A 59 -5.07 5.67 -19.63
CA LEU A 59 -3.80 6.11 -20.22
C LEU A 59 -2.72 6.32 -19.16
N THR A 60 -3.07 6.81 -17.96
CA THR A 60 -2.11 7.00 -16.86
C THR A 60 -1.40 5.68 -16.52
N TYR A 61 -2.14 4.58 -16.39
CA TYR A 61 -1.56 3.29 -16.03
C TYR A 61 -0.81 2.63 -17.18
N GLN A 62 -1.31 2.79 -18.41
CA GLN A 62 -0.60 2.34 -19.61
C GLN A 62 0.78 3.01 -19.70
N CYS A 63 0.85 4.33 -19.51
CA CYS A 63 2.11 5.07 -19.57
C CYS A 63 3.07 4.75 -18.41
N LEU A 64 2.54 4.51 -17.20
CA LEU A 64 3.36 4.07 -16.07
C LEU A 64 4.01 2.71 -16.31
N HIS A 65 3.39 1.86 -17.13
CA HIS A 65 3.97 0.58 -17.53
C HIS A 65 4.94 0.75 -18.70
N ASP A 66 4.49 1.34 -19.81
CA ASP A 66 5.23 1.35 -21.07
C ASP A 66 6.51 2.20 -21.00
N LEU A 67 6.42 3.38 -20.38
CA LEU A 67 7.55 4.31 -20.29
C LEU A 67 8.51 3.98 -19.12
N HIS A 68 8.23 2.91 -18.37
CA HIS A 68 9.07 2.49 -17.25
C HIS A 68 10.43 1.99 -17.73
N PRO A 69 11.55 2.25 -17.01
CA PRO A 69 12.88 1.81 -17.42
C PRO A 69 13.03 0.29 -17.68
N LEU A 70 12.24 -0.54 -17.00
CA LEU A 70 12.21 -2.00 -17.19
C LEU A 70 11.51 -2.45 -18.48
N LYS A 71 10.76 -1.56 -19.14
CA LYS A 71 9.98 -1.84 -20.35
C LYS A 71 10.49 -1.02 -21.54
N ASP A 72 10.73 0.27 -21.32
CA ASP A 72 11.31 1.24 -22.26
C ASP A 72 10.62 1.21 -23.65
N LEU A 73 9.30 1.07 -23.65
CA LEU A 73 8.49 0.94 -24.86
C LEU A 73 8.12 2.31 -25.42
N GLU A 74 8.08 2.41 -26.75
CA GLU A 74 7.53 3.59 -27.41
C GLU A 74 6.00 3.58 -27.39
N ASN A 75 5.39 4.66 -26.90
CA ASN A 75 3.94 4.82 -26.89
C ASN A 75 3.55 6.26 -27.24
N GLU A 76 3.05 6.47 -28.46
CA GLU A 76 2.66 7.81 -28.91
C GLU A 76 1.47 8.39 -28.15
N ASP A 77 0.55 7.56 -27.66
CA ASP A 77 -0.59 8.04 -26.87
C ASP A 77 -0.09 8.66 -25.56
N CYS A 78 0.95 8.07 -24.97
CA CYS A 78 1.64 8.65 -23.82
C CYS A 78 2.36 9.95 -24.16
N TYR A 79 2.93 10.05 -25.36
CA TYR A 79 3.60 11.27 -25.81
C TYR A 79 2.60 12.40 -26.07
N LYS A 80 1.36 12.07 -26.43
CA LYS A 80 0.22 12.99 -26.66
C LYS A 80 -0.64 13.20 -25.42
N ALA A 81 -0.27 12.61 -24.28
CA ALA A 81 -1.13 12.59 -23.11
C ALA A 81 -1.46 14.01 -22.61
N PRO A 82 -2.64 14.24 -21.98
CA PRO A 82 -3.10 15.57 -21.60
C PRO A 82 -2.20 16.34 -20.60
N TRP A 83 -1.31 15.62 -19.90
CA TRP A 83 -0.34 16.22 -18.97
C TRP A 83 0.98 16.64 -19.64
N VAL A 84 1.16 16.32 -20.92
CA VAL A 84 2.36 16.71 -21.67
C VAL A 84 2.14 18.09 -22.27
N ASN A 85 3.01 19.05 -21.92
CA ASN A 85 3.08 20.35 -22.57
C ASN A 85 4.29 20.38 -23.53
N HIS A 86 4.04 20.14 -24.82
CA HIS A 86 5.10 20.06 -25.84
C HIS A 86 5.88 21.37 -26.01
N GLY A 87 5.25 22.53 -25.83
CA GLY A 87 5.92 23.82 -25.94
C GLY A 87 6.95 24.03 -24.82
N THR A 88 6.56 23.73 -23.58
CA THR A 88 7.45 23.79 -22.40
C THR A 88 8.58 22.78 -22.54
N LEU A 89 8.27 21.58 -23.02
CA LEU A 89 9.24 20.53 -23.27
C LEU A 89 10.28 20.97 -24.33
N LEU A 90 9.83 21.49 -25.47
CA LEU A 90 10.69 21.97 -26.55
C LEU A 90 11.56 23.15 -26.09
N PHE A 91 10.98 24.09 -25.35
CA PHE A 91 11.71 25.20 -24.76
C PHE A 91 12.81 24.70 -23.80
N SER A 92 12.51 23.70 -22.97
CA SER A 92 13.51 23.10 -22.06
C SER A 92 14.65 22.43 -22.83
N LEU A 93 14.34 21.65 -23.87
CA LEU A 93 15.34 20.99 -24.71
C LEU A 93 16.23 22.01 -25.43
N ASN A 94 15.63 23.08 -25.97
CA ASN A 94 16.36 24.14 -26.65
C ASN A 94 17.30 24.91 -25.70
N THR A 95 16.80 25.30 -24.53
CA THR A 95 17.60 26.02 -23.52
C THR A 95 18.75 25.19 -22.94
N LYS A 96 18.61 23.86 -22.89
CA LYS A 96 19.68 22.93 -22.55
C LYS A 96 20.66 22.63 -23.70
N GLY A 97 20.45 23.22 -24.87
CA GLY A 97 21.35 23.08 -26.02
C GLY A 97 21.15 21.81 -26.86
N HIS A 98 20.08 21.04 -26.61
CA HIS A 98 19.80 19.81 -27.34
C HIS A 98 19.28 20.05 -28.77
N ILE A 99 18.81 21.27 -29.08
CA ILE A 99 18.25 21.62 -30.40
C ILE A 99 19.30 22.35 -31.25
N LYS A 100 19.71 21.74 -32.36
CA LYS A 100 20.64 22.33 -33.33
C LYS A 100 19.90 23.26 -34.29
N LEU A 101 19.85 24.56 -33.96
CA LEU A 101 19.14 25.58 -34.74
C LEU A 101 19.52 25.66 -36.22
N SER A 102 20.75 25.29 -36.58
CA SER A 102 21.23 25.25 -37.97
C SER A 102 20.54 24.21 -38.84
N LYS A 103 19.92 23.18 -38.24
CA LYS A 103 19.18 22.13 -38.97
C LYS A 103 17.72 22.50 -39.23
N LEU A 104 17.20 23.55 -38.60
CA LEU A 104 15.79 23.94 -38.70
C LEU A 104 15.56 24.85 -39.91
N ASN A 105 14.38 24.74 -40.52
CA ASN A 105 13.89 25.76 -41.44
C ASN A 105 13.28 26.96 -40.67
N GLU A 106 12.96 28.04 -41.39
CA GLU A 106 12.42 29.27 -40.79
C GLU A 106 11.12 29.03 -40.03
N LYS A 107 10.18 28.29 -40.63
CA LYS A 107 8.91 27.91 -40.00
C LYS A 107 9.09 27.10 -38.71
N GLN A 108 10.04 26.17 -38.69
CA GLN A 108 10.35 25.40 -37.49
C GLN A 108 11.00 26.26 -36.40
N ARG A 109 11.82 27.26 -36.78
CA ARG A 109 12.42 28.20 -35.82
C ARG A 109 11.36 29.07 -35.13
N GLU A 110 10.35 29.53 -35.88
CA GLU A 110 9.24 30.31 -35.31
C GLU A 110 8.44 29.51 -34.26
N LEU A 111 8.34 28.19 -34.42
CA LEU A 111 7.62 27.31 -33.52
C LEU A 111 8.38 26.99 -32.22
N LEU A 112 9.68 27.31 -32.11
CA LEU A 112 10.46 27.02 -30.89
C LEU A 112 9.98 27.79 -29.66
N THR A 113 9.29 28.91 -29.86
CA THR A 113 8.72 29.74 -28.78
C THR A 113 7.20 29.59 -28.67
N ASP A 114 6.57 28.69 -29.43
CA ASP A 114 5.13 28.46 -29.36
C ASP A 114 4.80 27.58 -28.15
N PRO A 115 4.10 28.12 -27.12
CA PRO A 115 3.73 27.35 -25.94
C PRO A 115 2.67 26.26 -26.23
N ASN A 116 1.97 26.36 -27.36
CA ASN A 116 0.87 25.47 -27.77
C ASN A 116 1.19 24.67 -29.03
N ILE A 117 2.49 24.46 -29.33
CA ILE A 117 2.93 23.68 -30.47
C ILE A 117 2.23 22.31 -30.50
N SER A 118 1.74 21.90 -31.67
CA SER A 118 1.14 20.58 -31.85
C SER A 118 2.18 19.48 -31.70
N TYR A 119 1.75 18.29 -31.28
CA TYR A 119 2.62 17.12 -31.19
C TYR A 119 3.35 16.82 -32.51
N GLU A 120 2.68 16.95 -33.66
CA GLU A 120 3.30 16.69 -34.97
C GLU A 120 4.42 17.67 -35.30
N ASN A 121 4.22 18.96 -34.99
CA ASN A 121 5.26 19.98 -35.16
C ASN A 121 6.42 19.77 -34.17
N PHE A 122 6.10 19.43 -32.92
CA PHE A 122 7.09 19.06 -31.91
C PHE A 122 7.95 17.88 -32.39
N LYS A 123 7.31 16.76 -32.76
CA LYS A 123 7.95 15.54 -33.27
C LYS A 123 8.83 15.84 -34.49
N SER A 124 8.34 16.66 -35.42
CA SER A 124 9.10 17.11 -36.59
C SER A 124 10.41 17.82 -36.19
N ILE A 125 10.34 18.77 -35.24
CA ILE A 125 11.51 19.51 -34.76
C ILE A 125 12.50 18.57 -34.05
N ILE A 126 12.00 17.70 -33.16
CA ILE A 126 12.84 16.74 -32.43
C ILE A 126 13.60 15.84 -33.42
N ASN A 127 12.90 15.22 -34.37
CA ASN A 127 13.53 14.33 -35.36
C ASN A 127 14.52 15.05 -36.28
N THR A 128 14.31 16.34 -36.55
CA THR A 128 15.18 17.11 -37.44
C THR A 128 16.44 17.61 -36.73
N ALA A 129 16.31 18.11 -35.50
CA ALA A 129 17.34 18.95 -34.89
C ALA A 129 17.74 18.57 -33.47
N CYS A 130 17.04 17.65 -32.79
CA CYS A 130 17.40 17.24 -31.44
C CYS A 130 18.52 16.18 -31.47
N ASP A 131 19.45 16.24 -30.53
CA ASP A 131 20.45 15.19 -30.29
C ASP A 131 19.93 14.06 -29.39
N ILE A 132 18.79 14.24 -28.71
CA ILE A 132 18.08 13.20 -27.96
C ILE A 132 16.96 12.59 -28.83
N LYS A 133 16.86 11.26 -28.87
CA LYS A 133 15.76 10.57 -29.56
C LYS A 133 14.42 10.85 -28.86
N LEU A 134 13.33 10.88 -29.64
CA LEU A 134 11.97 11.13 -29.12
C LEU A 134 11.61 10.19 -27.96
N LYS A 135 11.89 8.88 -28.08
CA LYS A 135 11.62 7.90 -27.03
C LYS A 135 12.34 8.21 -25.72
N ASP A 136 13.60 8.63 -25.79
CA ASP A 136 14.42 8.92 -24.63
C ASP A 136 14.01 10.24 -23.96
N ILE A 137 13.36 11.16 -24.67
CA ILE A 137 12.74 12.35 -24.06
C ILE A 137 11.57 11.93 -23.15
N PHE A 138 10.76 10.96 -23.58
CA PHE A 138 9.57 10.54 -22.83
C PHE A 138 9.81 9.39 -21.86
N ALA A 139 10.95 8.70 -21.96
CA ALA A 139 11.36 7.70 -20.97
C ALA A 139 11.36 8.31 -19.56
N LEU A 140 10.86 7.57 -18.57
CA LEU A 140 10.74 8.10 -17.20
C LEU A 140 12.11 8.35 -16.53
N THR A 141 13.20 7.81 -17.08
CA THR A 141 14.58 8.12 -16.67
C THR A 141 15.08 9.50 -17.12
N SER A 142 14.37 10.21 -18.00
CA SER A 142 14.87 11.45 -18.62
C SER A 142 14.62 12.71 -17.80
N ASN A 143 13.70 12.64 -16.82
CA ASN A 143 13.16 13.77 -16.05
C ASN A 143 12.50 14.90 -16.87
N TYR A 144 12.31 14.74 -18.19
CA TYR A 144 11.63 15.76 -19.01
C TYR A 144 10.11 15.72 -18.88
N VAL A 145 9.55 14.52 -18.69
CA VAL A 145 8.11 14.29 -18.57
C VAL A 145 7.84 13.48 -17.31
N SER A 146 6.85 13.90 -16.54
CA SER A 146 6.37 13.18 -15.36
C SER A 146 4.92 12.78 -15.56
N ILE A 147 4.58 11.55 -15.14
CA ILE A 147 3.20 11.07 -15.16
C ILE A 147 2.56 11.45 -13.82
N PRO A 148 1.49 12.27 -13.81
CA PRO A 148 0.85 12.67 -12.57
C PRO A 148 0.07 11.51 -11.95
N SER A 149 -0.07 11.52 -10.63
CA SER A 149 -1.04 10.65 -9.95
C SER A 149 -2.45 11.04 -10.37
N PHE A 150 -3.29 10.06 -10.71
CA PHE A 150 -4.66 10.34 -11.14
C PHE A 150 -5.53 10.93 -10.03
N GLU A 151 -6.29 11.97 -10.38
CA GLU A 151 -7.33 12.59 -9.56
C GLU A 151 -8.49 13.06 -10.46
N GLU A 152 -9.72 12.92 -9.97
CA GLU A 152 -10.92 13.48 -10.58
C GLU A 152 -11.76 14.19 -9.51
N LYS A 153 -12.05 15.48 -9.70
CA LYS A 153 -12.71 16.32 -8.69
C LYS A 153 -14.23 16.38 -8.85
N LYS A 154 -14.77 15.91 -9.98
CA LYS A 154 -16.18 16.05 -10.36
C LYS A 154 -16.84 14.72 -10.72
N ALA A 155 -16.31 13.60 -10.23
CA ALA A 155 -16.98 12.31 -10.37
C ALA A 155 -18.30 12.28 -9.59
N SER A 156 -19.19 11.33 -9.91
CA SER A 156 -20.31 10.96 -9.03
C SER A 156 -20.14 9.56 -8.47
N LEU A 157 -20.88 9.25 -7.40
CA LEU A 157 -20.87 7.96 -6.72
C LEU A 157 -22.28 7.43 -6.61
N GLU A 158 -22.49 6.18 -7.00
CA GLU A 158 -23.69 5.40 -6.72
C GLU A 158 -23.35 4.32 -5.69
N PHE A 159 -24.10 4.29 -4.59
CA PHE A 159 -24.00 3.27 -3.57
C PHE A 159 -25.26 2.43 -3.62
N THR A 160 -25.14 1.15 -3.98
CA THR A 160 -26.26 0.22 -4.04
C THR A 160 -26.14 -0.82 -2.94
N LEU A 161 -27.18 -0.95 -2.13
CA LEU A 161 -27.28 -1.95 -1.06
C LEU A 161 -28.67 -2.58 -1.10
N ASN A 162 -28.73 -3.91 -1.20
CA ASN A 162 -29.99 -4.66 -1.25
C ASN A 162 -30.99 -4.15 -2.31
N GLY A 163 -30.48 -3.76 -3.49
CA GLY A 163 -31.27 -3.24 -4.61
C GLY A 163 -31.70 -1.77 -4.48
N VAL A 164 -31.35 -1.09 -3.38
CA VAL A 164 -31.62 0.34 -3.19
C VAL A 164 -30.35 1.14 -3.49
N THR A 165 -30.45 2.12 -4.38
CA THR A 165 -29.34 2.98 -4.79
C THR A 165 -29.46 4.37 -4.18
N THR A 166 -28.39 4.82 -3.52
CA THR A 166 -28.16 6.19 -3.05
C THR A 166 -27.09 6.84 -3.92
N GLU A 167 -27.40 8.00 -4.51
CA GLU A 167 -26.47 8.73 -5.37
C GLU A 167 -25.85 9.93 -4.65
N LYS A 168 -24.56 10.17 -4.90
CA LYS A 168 -23.80 11.37 -4.52
C LYS A 168 -23.26 12.03 -5.77
N LYS A 169 -23.83 13.20 -6.10
CA LYS A 169 -23.61 13.91 -7.38
C LYS A 169 -22.20 14.45 -7.57
N SER A 170 -21.47 14.67 -6.47
CA SER A 170 -20.12 15.23 -6.54
C SER A 170 -19.22 14.58 -5.50
N VAL A 171 -18.19 13.90 -5.99
CA VAL A 171 -17.11 13.34 -5.20
C VAL A 171 -15.76 13.69 -5.81
N LYS A 172 -14.77 13.88 -4.95
CA LYS A 172 -13.36 13.87 -5.34
C LYS A 172 -12.83 12.44 -5.22
N PHE A 173 -12.33 11.90 -6.31
CA PHE A 173 -11.69 10.59 -6.41
C PHE A 173 -10.19 10.76 -6.62
N SER A 174 -9.36 10.01 -5.90
CA SER A 174 -7.91 9.99 -6.13
C SER A 174 -7.27 8.65 -5.75
N ILE A 175 -6.06 8.41 -6.26
CA ILE A 175 -5.28 7.22 -5.90
C ILE A 175 -4.86 7.27 -4.43
N GLY A 176 -5.02 6.14 -3.74
CA GLY A 176 -4.61 5.92 -2.35
C GLY A 176 -3.25 5.25 -2.21
N GLY A 177 -2.74 5.27 -0.98
CA GLY A 177 -1.48 4.61 -0.63
C GLY A 177 -0.21 5.40 -0.98
N LYS A 178 0.93 4.88 -0.50
CA LYS A 178 2.29 5.35 -0.82
C LYS A 178 3.02 4.23 -1.56
N TYR A 179 3.48 3.22 -0.80
CA TYR A 179 4.10 2.01 -1.34
C TYR A 179 3.16 1.21 -2.24
N THR A 180 1.86 1.13 -1.88
CA THR A 180 0.91 0.25 -2.58
C THR A 180 0.58 0.66 -4.02
N LYS A 181 1.05 1.83 -4.48
CA LYS A 181 0.90 2.27 -5.87
C LYS A 181 1.64 1.38 -6.87
N ILE A 182 2.68 0.67 -6.44
CA ILE A 182 3.48 -0.21 -7.30
C ILE A 182 2.79 -1.56 -7.61
N PHE A 183 1.78 -1.95 -6.83
CA PHE A 183 1.03 -3.19 -7.07
C PHE A 183 0.10 -3.06 -8.28
N GLU A 184 -0.37 -4.20 -8.80
CA GLU A 184 -1.29 -4.21 -9.95
C GLU A 184 -2.66 -3.65 -9.57
N LYS A 185 -3.16 -4.00 -8.39
CA LYS A 185 -4.47 -3.54 -7.91
C LYS A 185 -4.36 -2.27 -7.09
N GLN A 186 -4.92 -1.19 -7.62
CA GLN A 186 -4.79 0.14 -7.04
C GLN A 186 -5.79 0.38 -5.92
N GLN A 187 -5.43 1.28 -5.00
CA GLN A 187 -6.27 1.71 -3.89
C GLN A 187 -6.82 3.11 -4.18
N TYR A 188 -7.95 3.45 -3.58
CA TYR A 188 -8.64 4.69 -3.88
C TYR A 188 -9.10 5.45 -2.64
N ASN A 189 -9.23 6.76 -2.81
CA ASN A 189 -9.73 7.69 -1.83
C ASN A 189 -10.92 8.45 -2.44
N ILE A 190 -12.01 8.53 -1.70
CA ILE A 190 -13.22 9.22 -2.12
C ILE A 190 -13.62 10.21 -1.03
N LYS A 191 -13.72 11.49 -1.40
CA LYS A 191 -14.28 12.55 -0.58
C LYS A 191 -15.62 12.98 -1.16
N ILE A 192 -16.69 12.84 -0.38
CA ILE A 192 -18.02 13.31 -0.78
C ILE A 192 -18.09 14.82 -0.57
N ASN A 193 -18.45 15.57 -1.61
CA ASN A 193 -18.51 17.03 -1.55
C ASN A 193 -19.88 17.48 -1.05
N ASN A 194 -19.90 18.35 -0.04
CA ASN A 194 -21.11 18.99 0.51
C ASN A 194 -22.24 18.02 0.96
N ASP A 195 -21.92 16.76 1.21
CA ASP A 195 -22.84 15.70 1.59
C ASP A 195 -22.05 14.59 2.31
N ASP A 196 -22.73 13.53 2.76
CA ASP A 196 -22.14 12.33 3.36
C ASP A 196 -22.91 11.07 2.93
N LEU A 197 -22.27 9.91 3.07
CA LEU A 197 -22.89 8.61 2.86
C LEU A 197 -23.15 7.97 4.23
N PHE A 198 -24.39 8.08 4.72
CA PHE A 198 -24.84 7.54 6.02
C PHE A 198 -23.91 7.93 7.18
N GLY A 199 -23.62 9.24 7.28
CA GLY A 199 -22.77 9.82 8.30
C GLY A 199 -21.27 9.76 8.01
N VAL A 200 -20.84 9.29 6.83
CA VAL A 200 -19.42 9.18 6.46
C VAL A 200 -19.12 10.00 5.20
N LYS A 201 -18.18 10.95 5.31
CA LYS A 201 -17.78 11.85 4.21
C LYS A 201 -16.54 11.40 3.44
N GLN A 202 -15.68 10.61 4.09
CA GLN A 202 -14.35 10.23 3.60
C GLN A 202 -14.28 8.71 3.57
N LEU A 203 -14.22 8.15 2.37
CA LEU A 203 -14.15 6.71 2.13
C LEU A 203 -12.75 6.38 1.59
N ARG A 204 -12.19 5.29 2.07
CA ARG A 204 -10.94 4.71 1.60
C ARG A 204 -11.24 3.30 1.14
N LEU A 205 -10.88 3.00 -0.09
CA LEU A 205 -11.00 1.67 -0.69
C LEU A 205 -9.60 1.08 -0.73
N ARG A 206 -9.39 0.01 0.05
CA ARG A 206 -8.11 -0.70 0.14
C ARG A 206 -8.21 -2.03 -0.59
N SER A 207 -7.20 -2.30 -1.40
CA SER A 207 -7.12 -3.48 -2.25
C SER A 207 -6.77 -4.73 -1.46
N GLU A 208 -6.21 -4.57 -0.24
CA GLU A 208 -5.68 -5.63 0.62
C GLU A 208 -4.77 -6.61 -0.14
N THR A 209 -4.06 -6.14 -1.18
CA THR A 209 -3.20 -6.99 -2.05
C THR A 209 -2.11 -7.69 -1.26
N VAL A 210 -1.59 -7.04 -0.22
CA VAL A 210 -0.54 -7.57 0.66
C VAL A 210 -1.08 -8.58 1.69
N ASP A 211 -2.39 -8.67 1.88
CA ASP A 211 -3.00 -9.60 2.82
C ASP A 211 -3.53 -10.83 2.08
N PRO A 212 -2.84 -11.99 2.11
CA PRO A 212 -3.35 -13.20 1.47
C PRO A 212 -4.70 -13.64 2.05
N SER A 213 -5.03 -13.27 3.30
CA SER A 213 -6.30 -13.57 3.97
C SER A 213 -7.41 -12.53 3.73
N PHE A 214 -7.10 -11.32 3.26
CA PHE A 214 -8.07 -10.22 3.04
C PHE A 214 -8.88 -9.77 4.28
N ILE A 215 -8.54 -10.24 5.50
CA ILE A 215 -9.35 -10.03 6.72
C ILE A 215 -8.59 -9.35 7.85
N ARG A 216 -7.27 -9.18 7.78
CA ARG A 216 -6.47 -8.63 8.91
C ARG A 216 -6.91 -7.24 9.30
N SER A 217 -6.99 -6.34 8.32
CA SER A 217 -7.46 -4.98 8.52
C SER A 217 -8.86 -4.93 9.14
N LYS A 218 -9.79 -5.77 8.64
CA LYS A 218 -11.16 -5.86 9.18
C LYS A 218 -11.15 -6.27 10.65
N LEU A 219 -10.40 -7.31 11.00
CA LEU A 219 -10.31 -7.79 12.38
C LEU A 219 -9.63 -6.76 13.29
N GLY A 220 -8.60 -6.07 12.80
CA GLY A 220 -7.90 -5.02 13.55
C GLY A 220 -8.84 -3.87 13.91
N TYR A 221 -9.57 -3.34 12.92
CA TYR A 221 -10.57 -2.31 13.16
C TYR A 221 -11.69 -2.80 14.08
N ASP A 222 -12.21 -4.02 13.87
CA ASP A 222 -13.26 -4.59 14.72
C ASP A 222 -12.84 -4.68 16.18
N LEU A 223 -11.64 -5.20 16.46
CA LEU A 223 -11.10 -5.31 17.80
C LEU A 223 -10.87 -3.94 18.44
N CYS A 224 -10.31 -2.98 17.70
CA CYS A 224 -10.14 -1.62 18.20
C CYS A 224 -11.48 -1.01 18.67
N ASN A 225 -12.54 -1.18 17.87
CA ASN A 225 -13.88 -0.71 18.21
C ASN A 225 -14.46 -1.46 19.43
N ILE A 226 -14.29 -2.78 19.52
CA ILE A 226 -14.70 -3.59 20.68
C ILE A 226 -13.98 -3.16 21.96
N PHE A 227 -12.69 -2.86 21.87
CA PHE A 227 -11.89 -2.38 23.00
C PHE A 227 -12.19 -0.93 23.39
N GLY A 228 -13.05 -0.23 22.62
CA GLY A 228 -13.37 1.17 22.86
C GLY A 228 -12.21 2.10 22.55
N LEU A 229 -11.26 1.66 21.71
CA LEU A 229 -10.18 2.51 21.22
C LEU A 229 -10.75 3.44 20.13
N PRO A 230 -10.35 4.73 20.11
CA PRO A 230 -10.74 5.65 19.05
C PRO A 230 -10.19 5.14 17.72
N SER A 231 -11.07 4.53 16.92
CA SER A 231 -10.72 3.84 15.69
C SER A 231 -11.71 4.15 14.58
N ILE A 232 -11.22 4.14 13.35
CA ILE A 232 -12.07 4.08 12.16
C ILE A 232 -12.75 2.71 12.06
N GLN A 233 -13.75 2.61 11.18
CA GLN A 233 -14.52 1.40 10.96
C GLN A 233 -14.32 0.90 9.54
N ALA A 234 -14.42 -0.40 9.35
CA ALA A 234 -14.22 -1.04 8.07
C ALA A 234 -15.28 -2.12 7.78
N SER A 235 -15.60 -2.27 6.52
CA SER A 235 -16.33 -3.40 5.93
C SER A 235 -15.87 -3.56 4.49
N TYR A 236 -16.66 -4.21 3.64
CA TYR A 236 -16.30 -4.51 2.26
C TYR A 236 -17.25 -3.85 1.27
N THR A 237 -16.81 -3.72 0.02
CA THR A 237 -17.63 -3.30 -1.11
C THR A 237 -17.09 -3.92 -2.39
N ASN A 238 -17.98 -4.20 -3.35
CA ASN A 238 -17.55 -4.33 -4.74
C ASN A 238 -17.44 -2.93 -5.35
N LEU A 239 -16.45 -2.71 -6.20
CA LEU A 239 -16.21 -1.43 -6.85
C LEU A 239 -16.34 -1.54 -8.36
N TYR A 240 -17.03 -0.58 -8.96
CA TYR A 240 -17.00 -0.30 -10.38
C TYR A 240 -16.50 1.12 -10.62
N ILE A 241 -15.69 1.31 -11.67
CA ILE A 241 -15.39 2.62 -12.22
C ILE A 241 -16.00 2.64 -13.62
N ASN A 242 -16.99 3.53 -13.82
CA ASN A 242 -17.95 3.44 -14.91
C ASN A 242 -18.57 2.03 -14.96
N ASP A 243 -18.32 1.28 -16.03
CA ASP A 243 -18.80 -0.09 -16.23
C ASP A 243 -17.70 -1.14 -16.00
N ASP A 244 -16.46 -0.72 -15.75
CA ASP A 244 -15.36 -1.64 -15.51
C ASP A 244 -15.38 -2.14 -14.06
N ASP A 245 -15.26 -3.47 -13.93
CA ASP A 245 -15.21 -4.15 -12.64
C ASP A 245 -13.82 -4.00 -12.00
N MET A 246 -13.79 -3.39 -10.82
CA MET A 246 -12.56 -3.25 -10.05
C MET A 246 -12.42 -4.33 -8.97
N GLY A 247 -13.46 -5.13 -8.76
CA GLY A 247 -13.49 -6.22 -7.80
C GLY A 247 -13.75 -5.79 -6.36
N LEU A 248 -13.27 -6.61 -5.42
CA LEU A 248 -13.49 -6.48 -3.99
C LEU A 248 -12.51 -5.48 -3.34
N TYR A 249 -13.02 -4.62 -2.47
CA TYR A 249 -12.23 -3.69 -1.66
C TYR A 249 -12.67 -3.73 -0.20
N LEU A 250 -11.71 -3.54 0.71
CA LEU A 250 -12.01 -3.13 2.06
C LEU A 250 -12.36 -1.63 2.05
N LEU A 251 -13.61 -1.33 2.41
CA LEU A 251 -14.12 0.02 2.60
C LEU A 251 -13.92 0.44 4.05
N ARG A 252 -13.20 1.55 4.27
CA ARG A 252 -13.04 2.17 5.59
C ARG A 252 -13.26 3.68 5.56
N ASP A 253 -13.59 4.28 6.69
CA ASP A 253 -13.55 5.73 6.81
C ASP A 253 -12.12 6.24 7.10
N ALA A 254 -11.96 7.52 7.39
CA ALA A 254 -10.64 8.12 7.60
C ALA A 254 -10.64 9.14 8.74
N TYR A 255 -9.53 9.20 9.47
CA TYR A 255 -9.26 10.28 10.41
C TYR A 255 -9.14 11.61 9.65
N LYS A 256 -10.20 12.40 9.74
CA LYS A 256 -10.38 13.76 9.20
C LYS A 256 -11.28 14.53 10.16
N SER A 257 -11.45 15.83 9.94
CA SER A 257 -12.29 16.70 10.79
C SER A 257 -13.71 16.13 11.00
N HIS A 258 -14.30 15.50 9.98
CA HIS A 258 -15.61 14.85 10.08
C HIS A 258 -15.62 13.66 11.05
N PHE A 259 -14.57 12.83 11.05
CA PHE A 259 -14.43 11.73 12.02
C PHE A 259 -14.44 12.28 13.45
N ILE A 260 -13.62 13.30 13.70
CA ILE A 260 -13.50 13.92 15.02
C ILE A 260 -14.83 14.51 15.48
N GLN A 261 -15.57 15.18 14.58
CA GLN A 261 -16.90 15.70 14.87
C GLN A 261 -17.88 14.58 15.27
N THR A 262 -17.93 13.49 14.50
CA THR A 262 -18.87 12.39 14.78
C THR A 262 -18.50 11.55 16.01
N THR A 263 -17.21 11.49 16.35
CA THR A 263 -16.68 10.65 17.44
C THR A 263 -16.63 11.43 18.76
N PHE A 264 -16.17 12.68 18.74
CA PHE A 264 -15.92 13.49 19.94
C PHE A 264 -16.85 14.71 20.08
N GLY A 265 -17.72 14.98 19.10
CA GLY A 265 -18.64 16.13 19.14
C GLY A 265 -17.95 17.48 18.89
N VAL A 266 -16.72 17.48 18.37
CA VAL A 266 -15.92 18.69 18.16
C VAL A 266 -15.95 19.09 16.67
N ALA A 267 -16.56 20.23 16.36
CA ALA A 267 -16.57 20.82 15.03
C ALA A 267 -15.32 21.70 14.76
N ASN A 268 -15.08 22.09 13.50
CA ASN A 268 -14.01 23.01 13.07
C ASN A 268 -12.61 22.59 13.56
N VAL A 269 -12.27 21.32 13.32
CA VAL A 269 -11.04 20.72 13.84
C VAL A 269 -9.83 21.24 13.09
N THR A 270 -8.93 21.92 13.80
CA THR A 270 -7.63 22.41 13.30
C THR A 270 -6.44 21.62 13.86
N ASN A 271 -6.64 20.85 14.93
CA ASN A 271 -5.53 20.25 15.69
C ASN A 271 -5.43 18.73 15.46
N LEU A 272 -5.53 18.30 14.20
CA LEU A 272 -5.36 16.91 13.78
C LEU A 272 -4.10 16.80 12.92
N TYR A 273 -3.21 15.89 13.31
CA TYR A 273 -1.88 15.76 12.75
C TYR A 273 -1.68 14.36 12.22
N LYS A 274 -1.20 14.24 10.98
CA LYS A 274 -0.77 12.96 10.42
C LYS A 274 0.68 12.74 10.78
N CYS A 275 1.03 11.54 11.22
CA CYS A 275 2.42 11.20 11.55
C CYS A 275 3.07 10.36 10.45
N ASP A 276 4.34 10.66 10.19
CA ASP A 276 5.23 9.99 9.24
C ASP A 276 6.69 10.37 9.59
N SER A 277 7.63 9.46 9.38
CA SER A 277 9.06 9.76 9.54
C SER A 277 9.55 10.84 8.58
N ASP A 278 8.82 11.10 7.49
CA ASP A 278 9.14 12.17 6.55
C ASP A 278 8.98 13.57 7.18
N PHE A 279 8.23 13.71 8.28
CA PHE A 279 7.98 15.01 8.94
C PHE A 279 9.00 15.37 10.02
N GLY A 280 9.95 14.48 10.36
CA GLY A 280 10.94 14.76 11.40
C GLY A 280 11.76 13.54 11.83
N LYS A 281 12.69 13.77 12.77
CA LYS A 281 13.59 12.72 13.30
C LYS A 281 13.54 12.58 14.83
N ASN A 282 12.47 13.05 15.48
CA ASN A 282 12.29 12.92 16.92
C ASN A 282 11.89 11.48 17.29
N ASN A 283 12.34 10.98 18.43
CA ASN A 283 12.02 9.61 18.88
C ASN A 283 10.63 9.47 19.55
N SER A 284 9.92 10.58 19.75
CA SER A 284 8.55 10.58 20.28
C SER A 284 7.54 10.45 19.14
N PHE A 285 7.28 11.55 18.44
CA PHE A 285 6.33 11.63 17.32
C PHE A 285 6.90 12.56 16.24
N ASN A 286 6.60 12.27 14.98
CA ASN A 286 6.94 13.11 13.82
C ASN A 286 5.67 13.33 13.03
N CYS A 287 5.03 14.49 13.21
CA CYS A 287 3.71 14.75 12.65
C CYS A 287 3.60 16.17 12.08
N ALA A 288 2.74 16.30 11.08
CA ALA A 288 2.43 17.56 10.43
C ALA A 288 0.91 17.74 10.36
N THR A 289 0.46 18.99 10.21
CA THR A 289 -0.97 19.30 10.01
C THR A 289 -1.49 18.54 8.80
N GLU A 290 -2.68 17.96 8.91
CA GLU A 290 -3.20 17.09 7.85
C GLU A 290 -3.47 17.83 6.53
N ASP A 291 -3.89 19.10 6.59
CA ASP A 291 -4.31 19.87 5.42
C ASP A 291 -3.14 20.49 4.65
N GLU A 292 -2.08 20.90 5.34
CA GLU A 292 -0.97 21.66 4.77
C GLU A 292 0.35 20.88 4.79
N GLU A 293 0.40 19.75 5.51
CA GLU A 293 1.63 18.97 5.74
C GLU A 293 2.75 19.83 6.35
N ILE A 294 2.38 20.81 7.18
CA ILE A 294 3.30 21.73 7.86
C ILE A 294 3.46 21.34 9.33
N VAL A 295 4.69 21.39 9.83
CA VAL A 295 4.99 21.26 11.26
C VAL A 295 4.77 22.62 11.94
N ASP A 296 3.64 22.75 12.63
CA ASP A 296 3.26 23.99 13.31
C ASP A 296 3.91 24.15 14.70
N ASP A 297 3.75 25.32 15.31
CA ASP A 297 4.35 25.63 16.61
C ASP A 297 3.65 24.90 17.78
N GLU A 298 2.39 24.53 17.62
CA GLU A 298 1.64 23.76 18.61
C GLU A 298 2.22 22.35 18.78
N PHE A 299 2.51 21.67 17.67
CA PHE A 299 3.19 20.38 17.68
C PHE A 299 4.64 20.49 18.19
N LYS A 300 5.40 21.51 17.78
CA LYS A 300 6.76 21.74 18.31
C LYS A 300 6.75 21.92 19.84
N ASN A 301 5.79 22.67 20.36
CA ASN A 301 5.61 22.85 21.80
C ASN A 301 5.22 21.54 22.51
N PHE A 302 4.39 20.71 21.89
CA PHE A 302 4.08 19.37 22.40
C PHE A 302 5.32 18.49 22.54
N ILE A 303 6.16 18.43 21.49
CA ILE A 303 7.41 17.66 21.51
C ILE A 303 8.37 18.18 22.58
N LYS A 304 8.55 19.51 22.68
CA LYS A 304 9.39 20.12 23.72
C LYS A 304 8.95 19.74 25.13
N ARG A 305 7.64 19.70 25.40
CA ARG A 305 7.10 19.27 26.70
C ARG A 305 7.38 17.79 26.97
N ILE A 306 7.35 16.92 25.95
CA ILE A 306 7.75 15.52 26.11
C ILE A 306 9.24 15.42 26.47
N GLU A 307 10.11 16.17 25.80
CA GLU A 307 11.56 16.20 26.08
C GLU A 307 11.87 16.70 27.51
N GLU A 308 11.08 17.66 28.01
CA GLU A 308 11.17 18.12 29.39
C GLU A 308 10.77 17.02 30.39
N VAL A 309 9.67 16.31 30.13
CA VAL A 309 9.23 15.18 30.96
C VAL A 309 10.19 13.98 30.87
N GLU A 310 10.81 13.73 29.73
CA GLU A 310 11.78 12.65 29.57
C GLU A 310 12.98 12.80 30.52
N LYS A 311 13.41 14.04 30.82
CA LYS A 311 14.50 14.33 31.76
C LYS A 311 14.17 13.92 33.18
N THR A 312 12.93 14.12 33.61
CA THR A 312 12.47 13.80 34.98
C THR A 312 11.86 12.40 35.08
N ARG A 313 11.42 11.83 33.96
CA ARG A 313 10.66 10.58 33.84
C ARG A 313 9.39 10.57 34.69
N ASP A 314 8.75 11.73 34.85
CA ASP A 314 7.53 11.86 35.63
C ASP A 314 6.28 11.60 34.78
N ALA A 315 5.71 10.40 34.92
CA ALA A 315 4.46 10.02 34.27
C ALA A 315 3.28 10.95 34.59
N ASN A 316 3.25 11.57 35.79
CA ASN A 316 2.17 12.47 36.18
C ASN A 316 2.24 13.77 35.38
N GLU A 317 3.42 14.32 35.15
CA GLU A 317 3.60 15.50 34.29
C GLU A 317 3.18 15.21 32.85
N LEU A 318 3.53 14.04 32.30
CA LEU A 318 3.06 13.63 30.97
C LEU A 318 1.52 13.56 30.91
N SER A 319 0.88 12.98 31.94
CA SER A 319 -0.57 12.76 31.96
C SER A 319 -1.42 14.05 31.97
N LYS A 320 -0.81 15.20 32.31
CA LYS A 320 -1.47 16.51 32.27
C LYS A 320 -1.80 16.96 30.86
N PHE A 321 -1.10 16.46 29.85
CA PHE A 321 -1.28 16.90 28.46
C PHE A 321 -1.24 15.79 27.42
N PHE A 322 -0.97 14.54 27.80
CA PHE A 322 -1.04 13.40 26.90
C PHE A 322 -1.92 12.32 27.53
N ASP A 323 -2.74 11.66 26.71
CA ASP A 323 -3.57 10.54 27.15
C ASP A 323 -2.72 9.28 27.31
N THR A 324 -2.05 9.19 28.47
CA THR A 324 -1.14 8.09 28.81
C THR A 324 -1.86 6.75 28.95
N GLU A 325 -3.14 6.76 29.35
CA GLU A 325 -3.95 5.55 29.44
C GLU A 325 -4.27 5.00 28.04
N LEU A 326 -4.74 5.86 27.13
CA LEU A 326 -4.97 5.47 25.74
C LEU A 326 -3.70 4.92 25.10
N TYR A 327 -2.56 5.59 25.30
CA TYR A 327 -1.28 5.14 24.76
C TYR A 327 -0.88 3.75 25.27
N MET A 328 -1.03 3.47 26.57
CA MET A 328 -0.77 2.14 27.15
C MET A 328 -1.71 1.08 26.57
N LYS A 329 -2.99 1.39 26.37
CA LYS A 329 -3.94 0.46 25.73
C LYS A 329 -3.54 0.17 24.29
N TRP A 330 -3.05 1.16 23.54
CA TRP A 330 -2.51 0.92 22.20
C TRP A 330 -1.30 -0.02 22.22
N GLN A 331 -0.40 0.09 23.20
CA GLN A 331 0.73 -0.85 23.30
C GLN A 331 0.27 -2.28 23.61
N ALA A 332 -0.77 -2.44 24.44
CA ALA A 332 -1.36 -3.74 24.73
C ALA A 332 -2.01 -4.36 23.47
N TYR A 333 -2.77 -3.55 22.71
CA TYR A 333 -3.35 -3.96 21.43
C TYR A 333 -2.25 -4.40 20.46
N LYS A 334 -1.25 -3.53 20.22
CA LYS A 334 -0.16 -3.77 19.27
C LYS A 334 0.57 -5.08 19.56
N TYR A 335 0.83 -5.36 20.83
CA TYR A 335 1.46 -6.61 21.25
C TYR A 335 0.61 -7.85 20.96
N LEU A 336 -0.69 -7.82 21.28
CA LEU A 336 -1.59 -8.95 21.04
C LEU A 336 -1.69 -9.31 19.55
N VAL A 337 -1.77 -8.29 18.69
CA VAL A 337 -1.87 -8.49 17.24
C VAL A 337 -0.51 -8.59 16.54
N GLY A 338 0.62 -8.40 17.23
CA GLY A 338 1.96 -8.45 16.62
C GLY A 338 2.23 -7.31 15.64
N SER A 339 1.72 -6.12 15.95
CA SER A 339 1.77 -4.93 15.10
C SER A 339 3.16 -4.28 15.14
N TRP A 340 4.07 -4.76 14.29
CA TRP A 340 5.40 -4.17 14.13
C TRP A 340 5.39 -2.86 13.32
N ASP A 341 4.35 -2.61 12.51
CA ASP A 341 4.28 -1.49 11.57
C ASP A 341 3.63 -0.22 12.15
N HIS A 342 3.33 -0.20 13.45
CA HIS A 342 2.78 0.97 14.17
C HIS A 342 3.81 1.56 15.15
N ILE A 343 5.02 1.82 14.68
CA ILE A 343 6.11 2.39 15.49
C ILE A 343 5.78 3.83 15.87
N THR A 344 5.85 4.19 17.15
CA THR A 344 5.33 5.48 17.69
C THR A 344 5.86 6.72 16.95
N TYR A 345 7.13 6.73 16.57
CA TYR A 345 7.77 7.88 15.91
C TYR A 345 7.75 7.81 14.37
N GLN A 346 6.96 6.92 13.77
CA GLN A 346 6.86 6.73 12.32
C GLN A 346 5.44 6.95 11.79
N HIS A 347 5.00 6.16 10.81
CA HIS A 347 3.73 6.29 10.10
C HIS A 347 2.57 5.54 10.80
N ASN A 348 1.46 5.31 10.07
CA ASN A 348 0.27 4.55 10.51
C ASN A 348 -0.45 5.08 11.76
N GLN A 349 -0.26 6.36 12.06
CA GLN A 349 -0.95 7.00 13.16
C GLN A 349 -1.25 8.48 12.93
N TYR A 350 -2.20 8.96 13.72
CA TYR A 350 -2.56 10.36 13.85
C TYR A 350 -2.40 10.80 15.31
N LEU A 351 -2.12 12.09 15.49
CA LEU A 351 -2.26 12.77 16.77
C LEU A 351 -3.38 13.79 16.71
N TYR A 352 -4.14 13.87 17.79
CA TYR A 352 -5.21 14.85 17.95
C TYR A 352 -5.08 15.56 19.29
N LYS A 353 -5.07 16.89 19.27
CA LYS A 353 -5.17 17.70 20.49
C LYS A 353 -6.64 18.01 20.78
N HIS A 354 -7.21 17.30 21.74
CA HIS A 354 -8.59 17.51 22.19
C HIS A 354 -8.73 18.90 22.87
N PRO A 355 -9.90 19.57 22.79
CA PRO A 355 -10.14 20.87 23.42
C PRO A 355 -9.89 20.95 24.94
N ASN A 356 -9.79 19.80 25.61
CA ASN A 356 -9.44 19.72 27.03
C ASN A 356 -7.92 19.87 27.29
N GLY A 357 -7.12 20.07 26.23
CA GLY A 357 -5.67 20.23 26.30
C GLY A 357 -4.86 18.94 26.23
N LYS A 358 -5.50 17.76 26.16
CA LYS A 358 -4.82 16.47 26.03
C LYS A 358 -4.61 16.07 24.57
N TRP A 359 -3.43 15.54 24.30
CA TRP A 359 -3.06 14.89 23.05
C TRP A 359 -3.38 13.40 23.10
N MET A 360 -3.92 12.87 22.00
CA MET A 360 -4.36 11.48 21.85
C MET A 360 -3.80 10.91 20.55
N ASN A 361 -3.32 9.66 20.57
CA ASN A 361 -2.87 8.96 19.37
C ASN A 361 -3.93 7.99 18.83
N PHE A 362 -4.05 7.90 17.51
CA PHE A 362 -4.99 7.02 16.80
C PHE A 362 -4.24 6.18 15.76
N LEU A 363 -4.50 4.88 15.69
CA LEU A 363 -3.81 3.96 14.76
C LEU A 363 -4.69 3.59 13.54
N TYR A 364 -4.07 3.29 12.39
CA TYR A 364 -4.72 2.80 11.16
C TYR A 364 -3.71 2.01 10.29
N ASP A 365 -4.19 1.26 9.29
CA ASP A 365 -3.41 0.30 8.48
C ASP A 365 -2.97 -0.93 9.28
N PHE A 366 -3.94 -1.82 9.51
CA PHE A 366 -3.76 -3.07 10.26
C PHE A 366 -3.59 -4.29 9.33
N ASP A 367 -3.18 -4.09 8.08
CA ASP A 367 -2.96 -5.16 7.09
C ASP A 367 -1.73 -6.02 7.42
N SER A 368 -0.74 -5.45 8.13
CA SER A 368 0.44 -6.16 8.63
C SER A 368 0.27 -6.76 10.04
N ASP A 369 -0.94 -6.74 10.60
CA ASP A 369 -1.22 -7.33 11.91
C ASP A 369 -1.40 -8.86 11.85
N PHE A 370 -1.65 -9.47 13.00
CA PHE A 370 -1.86 -10.91 13.19
C PHE A 370 -0.71 -11.76 12.64
N GLY A 371 0.52 -11.31 12.91
CA GLY A 371 1.75 -12.01 12.55
C GLY A 371 2.08 -11.98 11.06
N ALA A 372 1.76 -10.90 10.36
CA ALA A 372 2.14 -10.70 8.97
C ALA A 372 3.46 -9.92 8.83
N TYR A 373 4.31 -10.39 7.91
CA TYR A 373 5.60 -9.81 7.53
C TYR A 373 6.69 -9.85 8.62
N LYS A 374 7.95 -9.63 8.20
CA LYS A 374 9.15 -9.73 9.04
C LYS A 374 9.35 -11.13 9.64
N LYS A 375 9.66 -11.21 10.93
CA LYS A 375 9.95 -12.44 11.68
C LYS A 375 9.10 -12.50 12.96
N PRO A 376 7.76 -12.58 12.84
CA PRO A 376 6.89 -12.51 13.99
C PRO A 376 6.95 -13.83 14.79
N ASN A 377 6.83 -13.73 16.11
CA ASN A 377 6.87 -14.87 17.02
C ASN A 377 5.77 -14.74 18.09
N PRO A 378 4.72 -15.58 18.05
CA PRO A 378 3.61 -15.50 19.01
C PRO A 378 4.01 -15.86 20.45
N ASN A 379 5.22 -16.42 20.64
CA ASN A 379 5.75 -16.84 21.95
C ASN A 379 6.73 -15.82 22.56
N ASN A 380 6.82 -14.60 22.02
CA ASN A 380 7.61 -13.54 22.64
C ASN A 380 6.81 -12.88 23.77
N THR A 381 7.48 -12.52 24.86
CA THR A 381 6.91 -11.59 25.85
C THR A 381 6.77 -10.18 25.26
N PHE A 382 6.06 -9.29 25.96
CA PHE A 382 5.91 -7.90 25.52
C PHE A 382 7.28 -7.23 25.36
N ASP A 383 8.18 -7.37 26.33
CA ASP A 383 9.50 -6.73 26.28
C ASP A 383 10.34 -7.26 25.10
N GLN A 384 10.26 -8.57 24.82
CA GLN A 384 11.01 -9.19 23.72
C GLN A 384 10.57 -8.69 22.34
N GLU A 385 9.28 -8.43 22.17
CA GLU A 385 8.70 -8.02 20.88
C GLU A 385 8.68 -6.51 20.71
N MET A 386 8.14 -5.78 21.67
CA MET A 386 7.88 -4.35 21.52
C MET A 386 9.13 -3.50 21.70
N LEU A 387 10.03 -3.84 22.63
CA LEU A 387 11.25 -3.05 22.82
C LEU A 387 12.18 -3.12 21.61
N TYR A 388 12.14 -4.21 20.83
CA TYR A 388 12.91 -4.30 19.59
C TYR A 388 12.55 -3.17 18.62
N TYR A 389 11.25 -2.82 18.51
CA TYR A 389 10.76 -1.77 17.62
C TYR A 389 10.68 -0.39 18.27
N GLU A 390 10.46 -0.31 19.59
CA GLU A 390 10.10 0.92 20.30
C GLU A 390 11.16 1.40 21.30
N SER A 391 12.34 0.76 21.38
CA SER A 391 13.38 1.12 22.36
C SER A 391 13.81 2.60 22.35
N ALA A 392 13.69 3.27 21.21
CA ALA A 392 14.07 4.66 21.03
C ALA A 392 13.06 5.63 21.66
N THR A 393 11.79 5.25 21.79
CA THR A 393 10.75 6.16 22.26
C THR A 393 10.81 6.39 23.78
N PRO A 394 10.60 7.63 24.26
CA PRO A 394 10.68 7.91 25.70
C PRO A 394 9.52 7.35 26.51
N PHE A 395 8.37 7.06 25.88
CA PHE A 395 7.15 6.71 26.59
C PHE A 395 7.25 5.41 27.40
N TYR A 396 7.99 4.42 26.92
CA TYR A 396 8.17 3.14 27.63
C TYR A 396 8.89 3.33 28.96
N LYS A 397 9.88 4.24 29.00
CA LYS A 397 10.62 4.60 30.21
C LYS A 397 9.79 5.49 31.13
N ILE A 398 9.14 6.53 30.59
CA ILE A 398 8.33 7.48 31.38
C ILE A 398 7.15 6.77 32.04
N LEU A 399 6.43 5.93 31.29
CA LEU A 399 5.22 5.24 31.76
C LEU A 399 5.51 3.85 32.35
N ASN A 400 6.78 3.44 32.40
CA ASN A 400 7.24 2.14 32.87
C ASN A 400 6.47 0.99 32.19
N ILE A 401 6.29 1.03 30.87
CA ILE A 401 5.54 0.01 30.10
C ILE A 401 6.47 -1.18 29.86
N ASN A 402 6.21 -2.29 30.57
CA ASN A 402 6.97 -3.53 30.45
C ASN A 402 6.21 -4.71 31.05
N ASP A 403 6.79 -5.91 30.93
CA ASP A 403 6.24 -7.17 31.44
C ASP A 403 5.98 -7.20 32.96
N LYS A 404 6.54 -6.25 33.73
CA LYS A 404 6.39 -6.17 35.20
C LYS A 404 5.37 -5.12 35.67
N ASN A 405 4.82 -4.32 34.76
CA ASN A 405 3.86 -3.28 35.12
C ASN A 405 2.45 -3.86 35.23
N GLU A 406 1.94 -4.01 36.45
CA GLU A 406 0.63 -4.63 36.72
C GLU A 406 -0.54 -3.91 36.02
N LYS A 407 -0.52 -2.58 35.97
CA LYS A 407 -1.57 -1.79 35.29
C LYS A 407 -1.57 -2.08 33.80
N PHE A 408 -0.38 -2.12 33.19
CA PHE A 408 -0.23 -2.42 31.77
C PHE A 408 -0.65 -3.85 31.43
N ILE A 409 -0.18 -4.84 32.20
CA ILE A 409 -0.60 -6.24 32.05
C ILE A 409 -2.12 -6.39 32.27
N GLY A 410 -2.71 -5.56 33.14
CA GLY A 410 -4.16 -5.45 33.30
C GLY A 410 -4.90 -5.12 31.99
N TYR A 411 -4.36 -4.23 31.15
CA TYR A 411 -4.95 -3.95 29.84
C TYR A 411 -4.84 -5.12 28.86
N ILE A 412 -3.71 -5.84 28.86
CA ILE A 412 -3.55 -7.08 28.07
C ILE A 412 -4.61 -8.11 28.50
N LYS A 413 -4.77 -8.30 29.81
CA LYS A 413 -5.77 -9.22 30.39
C LYS A 413 -7.19 -8.86 29.96
N ASP A 414 -7.57 -7.58 30.11
CA ASP A 414 -8.89 -7.09 29.71
C ASP A 414 -9.15 -7.34 28.21
N MET A 415 -8.19 -7.00 27.35
CA MET A 415 -8.34 -7.21 25.90
C MET A 415 -8.44 -8.69 25.51
N VAL A 416 -7.67 -9.57 26.15
CA VAL A 416 -7.76 -11.03 25.92
C VAL A 416 -9.16 -11.56 26.29
N ILE A 417 -9.66 -11.21 27.48
CA ILE A 417 -10.97 -11.66 27.94
C ILE A 417 -12.09 -11.07 27.08
N LYS A 418 -11.99 -9.77 26.76
CA LYS A 418 -13.03 -9.04 26.05
C LYS A 418 -13.13 -9.40 24.57
N GLY A 419 -12.01 -9.62 23.87
CA GLY A 419 -12.04 -9.76 22.41
C GLY A 419 -10.93 -10.62 21.80
N PHE A 420 -9.67 -10.47 22.23
CA PHE A 420 -8.54 -11.21 21.65
C PHE A 420 -8.46 -12.64 22.22
N ASN A 421 -9.41 -13.49 21.81
CA ASN A 421 -9.42 -14.89 22.18
C ASN A 421 -10.08 -15.75 21.09
N PRO A 422 -9.72 -17.04 21.00
CA PRO A 422 -10.20 -17.89 19.92
C PRO A 422 -11.70 -18.22 20.02
N VAL A 423 -12.31 -18.14 21.21
CA VAL A 423 -13.76 -18.39 21.37
C VAL A 423 -14.58 -17.33 20.65
N LYS A 424 -14.11 -16.08 20.61
CA LYS A 424 -14.76 -14.98 19.88
C LYS A 424 -14.25 -14.82 18.45
N LEU A 425 -12.94 -14.86 18.26
CA LEU A 425 -12.33 -14.53 16.96
C LEU A 425 -12.48 -15.66 15.93
N ILE A 426 -12.40 -16.93 16.31
CA ILE A 426 -12.48 -18.02 15.32
C ILE A 426 -13.87 -18.11 14.65
N PRO A 427 -15.00 -18.03 15.39
CA PRO A 427 -16.32 -17.94 14.77
C PRO A 427 -16.47 -16.70 13.90
N ARG A 428 -15.97 -15.54 14.37
CA ARG A 428 -16.02 -14.29 13.62
C ARG A 428 -15.24 -14.36 12.30
N ILE A 429 -14.03 -14.92 12.33
CA ILE A 429 -13.22 -15.13 11.12
C ILE A 429 -13.99 -15.99 10.13
N THR A 430 -14.62 -17.08 10.61
CA THR A 430 -15.39 -17.98 9.75
C THR A 430 -16.58 -17.26 9.12
N GLU A 431 -17.32 -16.47 9.91
CA GLU A 431 -18.44 -15.66 9.42
C GLU A 431 -18.01 -14.63 8.35
N VAL A 432 -16.90 -13.90 8.59
CA VAL A 432 -16.38 -12.94 7.61
C VAL A 432 -15.89 -13.66 6.36
N MET A 433 -15.18 -14.79 6.51
CA MET A 433 -14.71 -15.59 5.37
C MET A 433 -15.86 -16.08 4.50
N ASP A 434 -16.91 -16.63 5.11
CA ASP A 434 -18.10 -17.11 4.39
C ASP A 434 -18.81 -15.97 3.65
N PHE A 435 -18.88 -14.79 4.29
CA PHE A 435 -19.48 -13.59 3.70
C PHE A 435 -18.70 -13.09 2.47
N ILE A 436 -17.38 -13.00 2.56
CA ILE A 436 -16.56 -12.45 1.45
C ILE A 436 -16.13 -13.51 0.43
N TYR A 437 -16.31 -14.81 0.72
CA TYR A 437 -15.92 -15.93 -0.15
C TYR A 437 -16.25 -15.73 -1.64
N PRO A 438 -17.51 -15.47 -2.04
CA PRO A 438 -17.84 -15.34 -3.46
C PRO A 438 -17.17 -14.13 -4.11
N HIS A 439 -16.89 -13.09 -3.31
CA HIS A 439 -16.28 -11.85 -3.79
C HIS A 439 -14.76 -11.98 -3.92
N VAL A 440 -14.07 -12.66 -3.00
CA VAL A 440 -12.64 -12.98 -3.12
C VAL A 440 -12.41 -13.95 -4.28
N LEU A 441 -13.32 -14.92 -4.48
CA LEU A 441 -13.26 -15.82 -5.63
C LEU A 441 -13.33 -15.02 -6.93
N HIS A 442 -14.29 -14.11 -7.08
CA HIS A 442 -14.39 -13.23 -8.23
C HIS A 442 -13.14 -12.37 -8.41
N ASP A 443 -12.63 -11.77 -7.32
CA ASP A 443 -11.48 -10.89 -7.33
C ASP A 443 -10.16 -11.55 -7.78
N ARG A 444 -9.97 -12.79 -7.34
CA ARG A 444 -8.74 -13.57 -7.59
C ARG A 444 -8.85 -14.49 -8.80
N THR A 445 -9.98 -14.51 -9.49
CA THR A 445 -10.19 -15.27 -10.73
C THR A 445 -10.09 -14.33 -11.93
N PRO A 446 -9.36 -14.70 -13.00
CA PRO A 446 -9.33 -13.91 -14.22
C PRO A 446 -10.71 -13.75 -14.88
N GLU A 447 -10.90 -12.63 -15.58
CA GLU A 447 -12.04 -12.33 -16.44
C GLU A 447 -11.94 -13.15 -17.74
N GLU A 448 -12.86 -14.09 -17.96
CA GLU A 448 -12.93 -14.94 -19.17
C GLU A 448 -11.63 -15.76 -19.43
N GLU A 449 -11.39 -16.25 -20.64
CA GLU A 449 -10.11 -16.91 -21.00
C GLU A 449 -8.92 -15.93 -21.10
N THR A 450 -9.01 -14.76 -20.46
CA THR A 450 -7.93 -13.76 -20.40
C THR A 450 -7.12 -13.89 -19.11
N GLU A 451 -5.91 -13.30 -19.07
CA GLU A 451 -5.10 -13.21 -17.85
C GLU A 451 -5.50 -12.02 -16.94
N LYS A 452 -6.50 -11.20 -17.34
CA LYS A 452 -6.86 -9.96 -16.66
C LYS A 452 -7.74 -10.26 -15.44
N ARG A 453 -7.48 -9.62 -14.30
CA ARG A 453 -8.30 -9.71 -13.08
C ARG A 453 -8.99 -8.37 -12.79
N PRO A 454 -10.14 -8.35 -12.08
CA PRO A 454 -10.84 -7.11 -11.75
C PRO A 454 -9.92 -6.08 -11.08
N GLY A 455 -9.88 -4.87 -11.62
CA GLY A 455 -9.09 -3.74 -11.08
C GLY A 455 -7.57 -3.90 -11.11
N HIS A 456 -7.02 -4.91 -11.79
CA HIS A 456 -5.58 -5.12 -11.92
C HIS A 456 -5.03 -4.45 -13.19
N PHE A 457 -4.10 -3.53 -13.00
CA PHE A 457 -3.39 -2.84 -14.08
C PHE A 457 -2.00 -3.45 -14.27
N LYS A 458 -1.52 -3.49 -15.52
CA LYS A 458 -0.15 -3.94 -15.81
C LYS A 458 0.86 -3.08 -15.05
N ARG A 459 1.84 -3.74 -14.43
CA ARG A 459 2.95 -3.10 -13.74
C ARG A 459 4.29 -3.62 -14.27
N PRO A 460 5.31 -2.75 -14.34
CA PRO A 460 6.59 -3.14 -14.89
C PRO A 460 7.34 -4.09 -13.95
N GLU A 461 7.22 -3.86 -12.64
CA GLU A 461 7.76 -4.72 -11.59
C GLU A 461 6.77 -5.83 -11.23
N TYR A 462 7.28 -7.05 -11.07
CA TYR A 462 6.52 -8.14 -10.47
C TYR A 462 6.61 -8.05 -8.94
N LYS A 463 5.47 -8.18 -8.27
CA LYS A 463 5.38 -8.32 -6.81
C LYS A 463 4.64 -9.60 -6.48
N ILE A 464 5.22 -10.42 -5.62
CA ILE A 464 4.70 -11.73 -5.27
C ILE A 464 3.31 -11.67 -4.63
N GLU A 465 3.02 -10.58 -3.92
CA GLU A 465 1.72 -10.33 -3.31
C GLU A 465 0.60 -10.18 -4.36
N ASN A 466 0.91 -9.73 -5.58
CA ASN A 466 -0.07 -9.74 -6.67
C ASN A 466 -0.51 -11.18 -7.00
N GLY A 467 0.32 -12.19 -6.69
CA GLY A 467 0.11 -13.58 -7.07
C GLY A 467 -0.77 -14.40 -6.12
N PHE A 468 -1.29 -13.83 -5.02
CA PHE A 468 -2.13 -14.58 -4.10
C PHE A 468 -3.43 -15.07 -4.76
N LYS A 469 -3.70 -16.36 -4.62
CA LYS A 469 -4.82 -17.08 -5.22
C LYS A 469 -5.93 -17.32 -4.21
N MET A 470 -7.06 -17.86 -4.68
CA MET A 470 -8.18 -18.22 -3.80
C MET A 470 -7.80 -19.29 -2.75
N GLU A 471 -6.89 -20.21 -3.09
CA GLU A 471 -6.39 -21.18 -2.11
C GLU A 471 -5.62 -20.51 -0.97
N ASP A 472 -4.89 -19.43 -1.26
CA ASP A 472 -4.10 -18.71 -0.27
C ASP A 472 -4.98 -17.97 0.74
N PHE A 473 -6.14 -17.46 0.28
CA PHE A 473 -7.19 -16.90 1.13
C PHE A 473 -7.63 -17.88 2.22
N PHE A 474 -7.99 -19.10 1.84
CA PHE A 474 -8.39 -20.11 2.80
C PHE A 474 -7.24 -20.54 3.70
N LYS A 475 -6.11 -20.89 3.11
CA LYS A 475 -4.94 -21.38 3.85
C LYS A 475 -4.47 -20.37 4.90
N ASN A 476 -4.31 -19.11 4.50
CA ASN A 476 -3.77 -18.08 5.40
C ASN A 476 -4.82 -17.51 6.36
N SER A 477 -6.11 -17.49 6.03
CA SER A 477 -7.13 -17.20 7.04
C SER A 477 -7.16 -18.27 8.14
N GLU A 478 -6.83 -19.52 7.78
CA GLU A 478 -6.74 -20.66 8.70
C GLU A 478 -5.35 -20.75 9.40
N LEU A 479 -4.65 -21.87 9.22
CA LEU A 479 -3.46 -22.24 10.00
C LEU A 479 -2.15 -22.20 9.21
N TYR A 480 -2.19 -21.86 7.93
CA TYR A 480 -1.00 -21.91 7.07
C TYR A 480 -0.20 -20.62 7.13
N ASN A 481 1.08 -20.78 7.41
CA ASN A 481 2.06 -19.72 7.36
C ASN A 481 2.65 -19.63 5.95
N TYR A 482 2.96 -18.42 5.51
CA TYR A 482 3.61 -18.15 4.24
C TYR A 482 5.01 -17.61 4.53
N VAL A 483 5.99 -18.11 3.78
CA VAL A 483 7.35 -17.59 3.73
C VAL A 483 7.55 -17.01 2.34
N LEU A 484 7.63 -15.69 2.25
CA LEU A 484 7.90 -14.99 1.00
C LEU A 484 9.41 -14.80 0.91
N ILE A 485 10.04 -15.39 -0.09
CA ILE A 485 11.46 -15.22 -0.40
C ILE A 485 11.56 -14.23 -1.55
N LYS A 486 12.11 -13.04 -1.28
CA LYS A 486 12.20 -11.95 -2.27
C LYS A 486 13.64 -11.74 -2.67
N TYR A 487 13.98 -12.15 -3.89
CA TYR A 487 15.31 -12.04 -4.45
C TYR A 487 15.58 -10.59 -4.88
N ALA A 488 16.60 -9.98 -4.30
CA ALA A 488 17.09 -8.67 -4.72
C ALA A 488 17.96 -8.79 -5.98
N ASP A 489 18.62 -9.94 -6.14
CA ASP A 489 19.37 -10.39 -7.31
C ASP A 489 19.42 -11.93 -7.33
N LYS A 490 20.24 -12.54 -8.21
CA LYS A 490 20.32 -14.00 -8.36
C LYS A 490 20.78 -14.78 -7.11
N GLU A 491 21.44 -14.12 -6.16
CA GLU A 491 22.06 -14.75 -4.98
C GLU A 491 21.52 -14.19 -3.65
N ASN A 492 21.20 -12.89 -3.60
CA ASN A 492 20.75 -12.20 -2.39
C ASN A 492 19.23 -12.16 -2.30
N PHE A 493 18.68 -12.56 -1.15
CA PHE A 493 17.24 -12.51 -0.88
C PHE A 493 16.92 -12.05 0.54
N SER A 494 15.70 -11.56 0.71
CA SER A 494 15.08 -11.31 2.01
C SER A 494 13.91 -12.27 2.24
N THR A 495 13.50 -12.43 3.50
CA THR A 495 12.38 -13.29 3.87
C THR A 495 11.37 -12.53 4.71
N ASP A 496 10.10 -12.65 4.34
CA ASP A 496 8.95 -12.21 5.12
C ASP A 496 8.11 -13.42 5.51
N ASN A 497 7.61 -13.44 6.75
CA ASN A 497 6.76 -14.52 7.24
C ASN A 497 5.36 -13.98 7.52
N ILE A 498 4.33 -14.63 6.99
CA ILE A 498 2.93 -14.28 7.23
C ILE A 498 2.24 -15.46 7.90
N TYR A 499 1.90 -15.35 9.18
CA TYR A 499 1.23 -16.42 9.92
C TYR A 499 -0.19 -16.65 9.41
N GLY A 500 -0.72 -17.86 9.58
CA GLY A 500 -2.16 -18.06 9.47
C GLY A 500 -2.89 -17.23 10.52
N VAL A 501 -3.96 -16.50 10.17
CA VAL A 501 -4.65 -15.58 11.09
C VAL A 501 -5.16 -16.33 12.33
N LYS A 502 -5.87 -17.45 12.13
CA LYS A 502 -6.33 -18.30 13.26
C LYS A 502 -5.15 -18.89 14.04
N ARG A 503 -4.05 -19.24 13.36
CA ARG A 503 -2.84 -19.74 14.03
C ARG A 503 -2.24 -18.69 14.97
N TRP A 504 -2.02 -17.47 14.50
CA TRP A 504 -1.47 -16.38 15.30
C TRP A 504 -2.29 -16.17 16.58
N ILE A 505 -3.61 -16.07 16.42
CA ILE A 505 -4.54 -15.87 17.55
C ILE A 505 -4.41 -16.98 18.58
N ILE A 506 -4.41 -18.25 18.16
CA ILE A 506 -4.37 -19.39 19.08
C ILE A 506 -3.01 -19.50 19.78
N GLU A 507 -1.90 -19.36 19.03
CA GLU A 507 -0.55 -19.44 19.60
C GLU A 507 -0.30 -18.27 20.57
N ARG A 508 -0.65 -17.03 20.17
CA ARG A 508 -0.53 -15.86 21.05
C ARG A 508 -1.41 -15.99 22.29
N PHE A 509 -2.67 -16.40 22.13
CA PHE A 509 -3.60 -16.62 23.25
C PHE A 509 -3.04 -17.61 24.26
N ARG A 510 -2.57 -18.79 23.81
CA ARG A 510 -1.93 -19.78 24.68
C ARG A 510 -0.76 -19.19 25.46
N PHE A 511 0.12 -18.48 24.75
CA PHE A 511 1.30 -17.89 25.34
C PHE A 511 0.95 -16.85 26.41
N VAL A 512 0.10 -15.87 26.09
CA VAL A 512 -0.23 -14.78 27.03
C VAL A 512 -1.03 -15.28 28.24
N CYS A 513 -1.92 -16.26 28.07
CA CYS A 513 -2.65 -16.87 29.17
C CYS A 513 -1.72 -17.49 30.21
N LYS A 514 -0.70 -18.23 29.72
CA LYS A 514 0.31 -18.85 30.57
C LYS A 514 1.28 -17.82 31.16
N ASN A 515 1.84 -16.95 30.32
CA ASN A 515 2.90 -16.02 30.69
C ASN A 515 2.43 -14.98 31.72
N TYR A 516 1.20 -14.46 31.58
CA TYR A 516 0.66 -13.44 32.47
C TYR A 516 -0.35 -13.95 33.49
N ASN A 517 -0.49 -15.28 33.61
CA ASN A 517 -1.41 -15.95 34.53
C ASN A 517 -2.84 -15.40 34.40
N ILE A 518 -3.37 -15.43 33.17
CA ILE A 518 -4.74 -15.00 32.85
C ILE A 518 -5.66 -16.23 32.97
N ASP A 519 -6.80 -16.09 33.64
CA ASP A 519 -7.82 -17.15 33.64
C ASP A 519 -8.48 -17.23 32.25
N CYS A 520 -7.99 -18.18 31.46
CA CYS A 520 -8.45 -18.45 30.11
C CYS A 520 -9.30 -19.73 30.03
N SER A 521 -9.88 -20.17 31.16
CA SER A 521 -10.70 -21.40 31.23
C SER A 521 -11.91 -21.39 30.29
N PHE A 522 -12.44 -20.21 29.96
CA PHE A 522 -13.48 -20.03 28.95
C PHE A 522 -13.08 -20.54 27.56
N GLY A 523 -11.77 -20.55 27.25
CA GLY A 523 -11.18 -21.03 26.00
C GLY A 523 -10.47 -22.37 26.12
N LYS A 524 -10.83 -23.22 27.10
CA LYS A 524 -10.12 -24.47 27.44
C LYS A 524 -9.81 -25.38 26.25
N ASP A 525 -10.69 -25.44 25.25
CA ASP A 525 -10.50 -26.27 24.06
C ASP A 525 -9.29 -25.83 23.25
N TYR A 526 -8.99 -24.54 23.26
CA TYR A 526 -7.87 -23.93 22.56
C TYR A 526 -6.60 -23.85 23.39
N LEU A 527 -6.60 -24.17 24.69
CA LEU A 527 -5.38 -24.16 25.51
C LEU A 527 -4.46 -25.36 25.23
N GLU A 528 -3.22 -25.31 25.72
CA GLU A 528 -2.33 -26.49 25.69
C GLU A 528 -2.99 -27.67 26.41
N GLY A 529 -3.03 -28.84 25.76
CA GLY A 529 -3.73 -30.02 26.28
C GLY A 529 -5.24 -30.09 25.96
N GLY A 530 -5.85 -28.99 25.50
CA GLY A 530 -7.25 -28.92 25.09
C GLY A 530 -7.61 -29.78 23.86
N SER A 531 -8.88 -29.79 23.48
CA SER A 531 -9.41 -30.59 22.36
C SER A 531 -8.88 -30.12 20.99
N PHE A 532 -8.65 -28.82 20.80
CA PHE A 532 -8.11 -28.26 19.57
C PHE A 532 -6.60 -28.49 19.45
N LYS A 533 -6.20 -29.22 18.40
CA LYS A 533 -4.79 -29.53 18.12
C LYS A 533 -4.27 -28.68 16.97
N LEU A 534 -3.20 -27.92 17.23
CA LEU A 534 -2.48 -27.21 16.19
C LEU A 534 -1.69 -28.19 15.32
N THR A 535 -1.85 -28.07 14.01
CA THR A 535 -1.03 -28.81 13.06
C THR A 535 0.43 -28.31 13.11
N LYS A 536 1.38 -29.24 12.99
CA LYS A 536 2.82 -28.93 13.00
C LYS A 536 3.17 -27.94 11.88
N LEU A 537 3.95 -26.91 12.21
CA LEU A 537 4.41 -25.86 11.28
C LEU A 537 4.87 -26.40 9.93
N LYS A 538 5.77 -27.41 9.92
CA LYS A 538 6.32 -28.02 8.69
C LYS A 538 5.25 -28.52 7.70
N ARG A 539 4.04 -28.86 8.15
CA ARG A 539 2.93 -29.33 7.28
C ARG A 539 2.00 -28.20 6.82
N THR A 540 2.13 -27.02 7.41
CA THR A 540 1.28 -25.84 7.18
C THR A 540 2.14 -24.63 6.86
N THR A 541 3.24 -24.83 6.13
CA THR A 541 4.10 -23.75 5.62
C THR A 541 4.05 -23.80 4.11
N VAL A 542 3.72 -22.66 3.51
CA VAL A 542 3.81 -22.41 2.08
C VAL A 542 5.01 -21.50 1.84
N THR A 543 5.85 -21.84 0.88
CA THR A 543 6.95 -20.98 0.44
C THR A 543 6.60 -20.43 -0.93
N MET A 544 6.78 -19.13 -1.12
CA MET A 544 6.63 -18.47 -2.41
C MET A 544 7.89 -17.66 -2.69
N GLU A 545 8.30 -17.60 -3.95
CA GLU A 545 9.51 -16.88 -4.37
C GLU A 545 9.19 -15.77 -5.37
N GLU A 546 9.81 -14.61 -5.17
CA GLU A 546 9.79 -13.47 -6.08
C GLU A 546 11.15 -13.37 -6.76
N HIS A 547 11.18 -13.61 -8.06
CA HIS A 547 12.38 -13.44 -8.89
C HIS A 547 12.18 -12.21 -9.77
N GLN A 548 13.21 -11.38 -9.86
CA GLN A 548 13.19 -10.14 -10.61
C GLN A 548 13.93 -10.30 -11.95
N ASN A 549 13.51 -9.52 -12.94
CA ASN A 549 13.98 -9.66 -14.33
C ASN A 549 14.70 -8.40 -14.86
N GLY A 550 15.06 -7.47 -13.98
CA GLY A 550 15.85 -6.30 -14.33
C GLY A 550 17.33 -6.62 -14.54
N CYS A 551 18.17 -5.60 -14.47
CA CYS A 551 19.61 -5.71 -14.70
C CYS A 551 20.22 -6.78 -13.81
N ARG A 552 20.90 -7.76 -14.42
CA ARG A 552 21.49 -8.92 -13.70
C ARG A 552 20.51 -9.68 -12.79
N GLY A 553 19.21 -9.61 -13.07
CA GLY A 553 18.16 -10.25 -12.26
C GLY A 553 17.73 -9.43 -11.04
N THR A 554 18.04 -8.13 -11.01
CA THR A 554 17.56 -7.21 -9.97
C THR A 554 16.17 -6.66 -10.27
N GLN A 555 15.56 -5.96 -9.32
CA GLN A 555 14.28 -5.26 -9.55
C GLN A 555 14.41 -3.97 -10.38
N TYR A 556 15.63 -3.55 -10.74
CA TYR A 556 15.89 -2.27 -11.41
C TYR A 556 16.48 -2.47 -12.80
N ALA A 557 16.30 -1.51 -13.70
CA ALA A 557 16.91 -1.56 -15.03
C ALA A 557 18.43 -1.31 -14.96
N CYS A 558 19.16 -1.64 -16.03
CA CYS A 558 20.55 -1.22 -16.15
C CYS A 558 20.60 0.28 -16.43
N CYS A 559 21.61 0.99 -15.95
CA CYS A 559 21.79 2.39 -16.33
C CYS A 559 22.05 2.48 -17.84
N LYS A 560 21.38 3.40 -18.52
CA LYS A 560 21.58 3.65 -19.96
C LYS A 560 22.96 4.27 -20.21
N ASP A 561 23.42 5.17 -19.34
CA ASP A 561 24.76 5.74 -19.36
C ASP A 561 25.71 4.92 -18.44
N PRO A 562 26.72 4.23 -18.99
CA PRO A 562 27.69 3.50 -18.20
C PRO A 562 28.56 4.40 -17.30
N ASN A 563 28.58 5.71 -17.56
CA ASN A 563 29.28 6.71 -16.75
C ASN A 563 28.39 7.40 -15.70
N THR A 564 27.17 6.88 -15.49
CA THR A 564 26.26 7.39 -14.45
C THR A 564 26.99 7.49 -13.11
N TYR A 565 26.78 8.59 -12.39
CA TYR A 565 27.39 8.81 -11.09
C TYR A 565 26.94 7.72 -10.10
N ILE A 566 27.92 7.07 -9.48
CA ILE A 566 27.68 6.03 -8.47
C ILE A 566 27.10 6.70 -7.23
N SER A 567 25.81 6.50 -7.01
CA SER A 567 25.06 7.01 -5.87
C SER A 567 25.24 6.12 -4.64
N THR A 568 25.33 4.81 -4.82
CA THR A 568 25.67 3.86 -3.76
C THR A 568 26.25 2.56 -4.33
N THR A 569 26.86 1.74 -3.48
CA THR A 569 27.42 0.43 -3.83
C THR A 569 27.01 -0.57 -2.76
N ASP A 570 26.56 -1.75 -3.19
CA ASP A 570 26.27 -2.88 -2.30
C ASP A 570 26.85 -4.18 -2.84
N LYS A 571 26.38 -5.33 -2.35
CA LYS A 571 26.84 -6.65 -2.81
C LYS A 571 26.45 -6.97 -4.25
N THR A 572 25.41 -6.32 -4.76
CA THR A 572 24.90 -6.51 -6.12
C THR A 572 25.78 -5.79 -7.13
N GLY A 573 26.23 -4.56 -6.78
CA GLY A 573 27.11 -3.76 -7.62
C GLY A 573 27.04 -2.27 -7.33
N ASP A 574 27.47 -1.47 -8.31
CA ASP A 574 27.40 -0.01 -8.27
C ASP A 574 26.02 0.46 -8.78
N TRP A 575 25.41 1.39 -8.06
CA TRP A 575 24.06 1.88 -8.35
C TRP A 575 24.09 3.34 -8.74
N GLY A 576 23.42 3.66 -9.83
CA GLY A 576 23.21 5.01 -10.34
C GLY A 576 21.77 5.46 -10.20
N ILE A 577 21.54 6.75 -10.45
CA ILE A 577 20.20 7.32 -10.59
C ILE A 577 20.13 8.01 -11.94
N GLU A 578 19.23 7.54 -12.79
CA GLU A 578 18.89 8.19 -14.06
C GLU A 578 17.49 8.78 -13.96
N GLY A 579 17.44 10.09 -14.00
CA GLY A 579 16.21 10.82 -13.75
C GLY A 579 15.82 10.74 -12.28
N ASN A 580 14.74 10.01 -11.99
CA ASN A 580 14.27 9.69 -10.63
C ASN A 580 14.26 8.18 -10.36
N TYR A 581 14.90 7.38 -11.23
CA TYR A 581 14.89 5.93 -11.15
C TYR A 581 16.27 5.39 -10.81
N TRP A 582 16.31 4.47 -9.86
CA TRP A 582 17.49 3.68 -9.57
C TRP A 582 17.78 2.72 -10.72
N CYS A 583 19.05 2.58 -11.04
CA CYS A 583 19.54 1.66 -12.05
C CYS A 583 20.86 1.02 -11.59
N LEU A 584 21.12 -0.21 -12.01
CA LEU A 584 22.39 -0.88 -11.76
C LEU A 584 23.40 -0.50 -12.84
N ILE A 585 24.58 -0.05 -12.44
CA ILE A 585 25.68 0.27 -13.35
C ILE A 585 26.40 -1.03 -13.70
N ASP A 586 26.10 -1.56 -14.88
CA ASP A 586 26.76 -2.76 -15.39
C ASP A 586 28.05 -2.39 -16.14
N LYS A 587 29.19 -2.54 -15.45
CA LYS A 587 30.52 -2.26 -16.03
C LYS A 587 30.97 -3.29 -17.07
N ASP A 588 30.36 -4.47 -17.10
CA ASP A 588 30.70 -5.49 -18.11
C ASP A 588 30.02 -5.14 -19.45
N VAL A 589 28.84 -4.53 -19.43
CA VAL A 589 28.22 -3.91 -20.62
C VAL A 589 29.04 -2.71 -21.12
N ALA A 590 29.68 -1.96 -20.20
CA ALA A 590 30.50 -0.80 -20.53
C ALA A 590 31.88 -1.15 -21.13
N ASN A 591 32.48 -2.28 -20.74
CA ASN A 591 33.87 -2.61 -21.10
C ASN A 591 34.01 -3.47 -22.36
N ASP A 592 33.07 -4.36 -22.68
CA ASP A 592 33.20 -5.26 -23.84
C ASP A 592 32.54 -4.74 -25.12
N CYS A 593 31.85 -3.61 -25.03
CA CYS A 593 31.07 -3.11 -26.14
C CYS A 593 31.80 -2.06 -26.97
N TRP A 594 32.54 -2.56 -27.95
CA TRP A 594 33.29 -1.77 -28.91
C TRP A 594 32.41 -0.75 -29.66
N ALA A 595 31.12 -1.04 -29.88
CA ALA A 595 30.20 -0.17 -30.63
C ALA A 595 29.86 1.15 -29.91
N LEU A 596 29.99 1.21 -28.57
CA LEU A 596 29.75 2.44 -27.81
C LEU A 596 30.68 3.57 -28.23
N LYS A 597 31.91 3.25 -28.63
CA LYS A 597 32.90 4.21 -29.14
C LYS A 597 32.43 4.92 -30.42
N TYR A 598 31.49 4.31 -31.13
CA TYR A 598 30.96 4.78 -32.40
C TYR A 598 29.52 5.31 -32.28
N ASN A 599 29.04 5.59 -31.06
CA ASN A 599 27.67 6.01 -30.75
C ASN A 599 26.58 4.98 -31.09
N TYR A 600 26.92 3.69 -31.09
CA TYR A 600 25.95 2.61 -31.23
C TYR A 600 25.87 1.78 -29.95
N LYS A 601 24.68 1.27 -29.64
CA LYS A 601 24.47 0.40 -28.47
C LYS A 601 25.05 -0.99 -28.74
N CYS A 602 25.23 -1.77 -27.70
CA CYS A 602 25.53 -3.20 -27.79
C CYS A 602 24.24 -3.95 -28.06
N CYS A 603 24.31 -5.07 -28.79
CA CYS A 603 23.18 -5.96 -28.88
C CYS A 603 22.98 -6.65 -27.52
N ILE A 604 21.77 -6.57 -26.97
CA ILE A 604 21.41 -7.09 -25.64
C ILE A 604 20.71 -8.45 -25.76
N GLU A 605 19.84 -8.59 -26.77
CA GLU A 605 18.96 -9.73 -27.00
C GLU A 605 19.40 -10.60 -28.19
N THR A 606 19.88 -10.00 -29.28
CA THR A 606 20.25 -10.70 -30.51
C THR A 606 21.74 -11.04 -30.56
N THR A 607 22.03 -12.21 -31.12
CA THR A 607 23.37 -12.65 -31.51
C THR A 607 23.50 -12.83 -33.02
N ASP A 608 22.45 -12.50 -33.78
CA ASP A 608 22.39 -12.69 -35.22
C ASP A 608 23.14 -11.57 -35.94
N VAL A 609 24.23 -11.92 -36.61
CA VAL A 609 25.07 -10.97 -37.35
C VAL A 609 24.38 -10.61 -38.67
N ILE A 610 24.02 -9.34 -38.81
CA ILE A 610 23.42 -8.75 -40.01
C ILE A 610 24.50 -8.20 -40.94
N GLU A 611 25.56 -7.61 -40.38
CA GLU A 611 26.68 -7.05 -41.12
C GLU A 611 27.96 -7.14 -40.28
N THR A 612 29.13 -7.26 -40.90
CA THR A 612 30.42 -7.24 -40.20
C THR A 612 31.33 -6.24 -40.89
N ASP A 613 31.94 -5.34 -40.13
CA ASP A 613 32.90 -4.36 -40.63
C ASP A 613 34.24 -4.41 -39.87
N GLU A 614 35.08 -3.37 -40.05
CA GLU A 614 36.38 -3.25 -39.39
C GLU A 614 36.29 -2.96 -37.87
N HIS A 615 35.10 -2.63 -37.36
CA HIS A 615 34.84 -2.35 -35.96
C HIS A 615 34.29 -3.58 -35.25
N GLY A 616 33.48 -4.39 -35.92
CA GLY A 616 33.06 -5.72 -35.44
C GLY A 616 31.78 -6.25 -36.10
N ASP A 617 31.15 -7.22 -35.43
CA ASP A 617 29.91 -7.86 -35.88
C ASP A 617 28.70 -7.00 -35.46
N TRP A 618 27.84 -6.61 -36.40
CA TRP A 618 26.67 -5.78 -36.17
C TRP A 618 25.38 -6.59 -36.22
N GLY A 619 24.46 -6.28 -35.31
CA GLY A 619 23.10 -6.80 -35.26
C GLY A 619 22.06 -5.67 -35.33
N VAL A 620 20.79 -6.04 -35.39
CA VAL A 620 19.67 -5.11 -35.36
C VAL A 620 18.66 -5.54 -34.30
N GLU A 621 18.36 -4.66 -33.36
CA GLU A 621 17.37 -4.87 -32.30
C GLU A 621 16.34 -3.75 -32.35
N ASN A 622 15.05 -4.12 -32.41
CA ASN A 622 13.95 -3.16 -32.48
C ASN A 622 14.14 -2.12 -33.61
N GLY A 623 14.80 -2.50 -34.70
CA GLY A 623 15.09 -1.64 -35.86
C GLY A 623 16.28 -0.69 -35.70
N ASP A 624 16.98 -0.70 -34.55
CA ASP A 624 18.22 0.07 -34.31
C ASP A 624 19.46 -0.83 -34.49
N TRP A 625 20.52 -0.29 -35.09
CA TRP A 625 21.82 -0.98 -35.20
C TRP A 625 22.51 -1.09 -33.84
N CYS A 626 23.10 -2.26 -33.58
CA CYS A 626 23.85 -2.53 -32.37
C CYS A 626 25.11 -3.36 -32.66
N GLY A 627 26.16 -3.20 -31.84
CA GLY A 627 27.36 -4.04 -31.92
C GLY A 627 27.19 -5.33 -31.15
N ILE A 628 27.42 -6.46 -31.81
CA ILE A 628 27.43 -7.79 -31.21
C ILE A 628 28.74 -7.97 -30.46
N VAL A 629 28.60 -8.28 -29.18
CA VAL A 629 29.71 -8.58 -28.28
C VAL A 629 29.77 -10.10 -28.12
N LYS A 630 30.92 -10.71 -28.46
CA LYS A 630 31.10 -12.17 -28.30
C LYS A 630 31.17 -12.50 -26.81
N LYS A 631 30.13 -13.17 -26.30
CA LYS A 631 30.06 -13.69 -24.92
C LYS A 631 31.00 -14.87 -24.69
#